data_AF-A0A3D5D6Q5-F1
#
_entry.id   AF-A0A3D5D6Q5-F1
#
_cell.length_a   1.000
_cell.length_b   1.000
_cell.length_c   1.000
_cell.angle_alpha   90.00
_cell.angle_beta   90.00
_cell.angle_gamma   90.00
#
_symmetry.space_group_name_H-M   'P 1'
#
loop_
_entity.id
_entity.type
_entity.pdbx_description
1 polymer ?
#
loop_
_entity_poly.entity_id
_entity_poly.type
_entity_poly.pdbx_seq_one_letter_code
_entity_poly.pdbx_strand_id
1 'polypeptide(L)'
;MLAGLILNSVWFAAEAAPLTVYRPPVALGPLDNPLKGYCLYTNAGEIHRPYSMVFQYVSWKELEPIEGKYAFEAWEKKWVHPRAMGKHVVLRVYVDYP
;
A
#
# COMPACT_ATOMS: atom_id res chain seq x y z
N MET A 1 56.76 -18.25 -24.19
CA MET A 1 55.30 -18.46 -24.27
C MET A 1 54.71 -18.12 -22.91
N LEU A 2 53.95 -17.02 -22.81
CA LEU A 2 52.92 -16.79 -21.79
C LEU A 2 52.15 -15.55 -22.22
N ALA A 3 51.05 -15.75 -22.95
CA ALA A 3 50.10 -14.71 -23.28
C ALA A 3 49.13 -14.56 -22.11
N GLY A 4 49.15 -13.40 -21.44
CA GLY A 4 48.19 -13.05 -20.40
C GLY A 4 46.85 -12.67 -21.03
N LEU A 5 45.80 -13.44 -20.73
CA LEU A 5 44.42 -13.08 -21.05
C LEU A 5 43.98 -11.92 -20.15
N ILE A 6 43.66 -10.77 -20.74
CA ILE A 6 42.91 -9.72 -20.05
C ILE A 6 41.42 -9.97 -20.34
N LEU A 7 40.67 -10.38 -19.30
CA LEU A 7 39.21 -10.42 -19.36
C LEU A 7 38.66 -8.99 -19.36
N ASN A 8 38.15 -8.54 -20.50
CA ASN A 8 37.31 -7.35 -20.58
C ASN A 8 35.91 -7.68 -20.06
N SER A 9 35.65 -7.38 -18.79
CA SER A 9 34.29 -7.38 -18.26
C SER A 9 33.55 -6.16 -18.83
N VAL A 10 32.62 -6.42 -19.76
CA VAL A 10 31.67 -5.41 -20.26
C VAL A 10 30.59 -5.23 -19.21
N TRP A 11 30.55 -4.04 -18.62
CA TRP A 11 29.46 -3.64 -17.73
C TRP A 11 28.24 -3.29 -18.58
N PHE A 12 27.18 -4.08 -18.49
CA PHE A 12 25.88 -3.69 -19.03
C PHE A 12 25.21 -2.75 -18.01
N ALA A 13 25.14 -1.47 -18.34
CA ALA A 13 24.27 -0.55 -17.62
C ALA A 13 22.82 -0.94 -17.91
N ALA A 14 22.05 -1.28 -16.87
CA ALA A 14 20.62 -1.50 -17.01
C ALA A 14 19.97 -0.16 -17.40
N GLU A 15 19.36 -0.11 -18.57
CA GLU A 15 18.61 1.06 -19.01
C GLU A 15 17.40 1.25 -18.09
N ALA A 16 17.36 2.38 -17.38
CA ALA A 16 16.30 2.67 -16.45
C ALA A 16 14.98 2.82 -17.23
N ALA A 17 13.97 2.03 -16.84
CA ALA A 17 12.66 2.11 -17.46
C ALA A 17 12.11 3.55 -17.43
N PRO A 18 11.45 4.00 -18.51
CA PRO A 18 10.96 5.36 -18.61
C PRO A 18 9.96 5.67 -17.47
N LEU A 19 10.18 6.79 -16.79
CA LEU A 19 9.28 7.28 -15.73
C LEU A 19 7.91 7.59 -16.33
N THR A 20 6.92 6.77 -16.00
CA THR A 20 5.53 7.02 -16.39
C THR A 20 4.88 7.94 -15.36
N VAL A 21 4.64 9.19 -15.74
CA VAL A 21 3.93 10.16 -14.88
C VAL A 21 2.44 10.12 -15.21
N TYR A 22 1.65 9.47 -14.35
CA TYR A 22 0.19 9.46 -14.45
C TYR A 22 -0.41 10.65 -13.67
N ARG A 23 -1.25 11.45 -14.33
CA ARG A 23 -2.03 12.53 -13.70
C ARG A 23 -3.51 12.16 -13.72
N PRO A 24 -4.11 11.81 -12.58
CA PRO A 24 -5.53 11.49 -12.53
C PRO A 24 -6.39 12.69 -12.98
N PRO A 25 -7.52 12.47 -13.67
CA PRO A 25 -8.46 13.52 -14.01
C PRO A 25 -9.05 14.16 -12.73
N VAL A 26 -9.35 15.46 -12.79
CA VAL A 26 -10.01 16.17 -11.69
C VAL A 26 -11.43 15.66 -11.53
N ALA A 27 -11.77 15.17 -10.34
CA ALA A 27 -13.15 14.84 -9.98
C ALA A 27 -13.88 16.04 -9.39
N LEU A 28 -15.15 16.21 -9.77
CA LEU A 28 -16.02 17.31 -9.36
C LEU A 28 -16.55 17.07 -7.94
N GLY A 29 -15.78 17.46 -6.92
CA GLY A 29 -16.25 17.51 -5.53
C GLY A 29 -15.15 17.20 -4.51
N PRO A 30 -15.17 17.79 -3.29
CA PRO A 30 -14.31 17.36 -2.18
C PRO A 30 -14.59 15.91 -1.75
N LEU A 31 -15.81 15.42 -1.97
CA LEU A 31 -16.28 14.07 -1.65
C LEU A 31 -15.98 13.06 -2.78
N ASP A 32 -15.95 13.54 -4.02
CA ASP A 32 -15.75 12.74 -5.23
C ASP A 32 -14.28 12.68 -5.67
N ASN A 33 -13.41 13.45 -5.01
CA ASN A 33 -11.98 13.46 -5.30
C ASN A 33 -11.22 12.48 -4.39
N PRO A 34 -10.77 11.33 -4.92
CA PRO A 34 -9.99 10.35 -4.14
C PRO A 34 -8.63 10.91 -3.67
N LEU A 35 -8.14 12.00 -4.28
CA LEU A 35 -6.90 12.68 -3.88
C LEU A 35 -7.11 13.74 -2.77
N LYS A 36 -8.36 14.12 -2.45
CA LYS A 36 -8.66 15.10 -1.38
C LYS A 36 -9.00 14.46 -0.02
N GLY A 37 -8.88 13.13 0.08
CA GLY A 37 -8.39 12.49 1.31
C GLY A 37 -9.33 12.46 2.52
N TYR A 38 -10.66 12.52 2.34
CA TYR A 38 -11.55 12.25 3.46
C TYR A 38 -11.62 10.74 3.74
N CYS A 39 -10.75 10.28 4.62
CA CYS A 39 -10.61 8.88 5.00
C CYS A 39 -11.21 8.68 6.40
N LEU A 40 -12.36 8.01 6.47
CA LEU A 40 -13.07 7.79 7.73
C LEU A 40 -12.61 6.49 8.38
N TYR A 41 -12.53 6.49 9.70
CA TYR A 41 -12.36 5.24 10.44
C TYR A 41 -13.60 4.37 10.28
N THR A 42 -13.39 3.08 10.03
CA THR A 42 -14.49 2.11 9.96
C THR A 42 -15.31 2.04 11.26
N ASN A 43 -14.72 2.43 12.39
CA ASN A 43 -15.32 2.44 13.73
C ASN A 43 -15.84 3.82 14.20
N ALA A 44 -15.87 4.85 13.35
CA ALA A 44 -16.27 6.23 13.72
C ALA A 44 -17.78 6.44 13.99
N GLY A 45 -18.54 5.39 14.35
CA GLY A 45 -19.99 5.46 14.49
C GLY A 45 -20.73 5.50 13.15
N GLU A 46 -21.90 6.12 13.10
CA GLU A 46 -22.72 6.24 11.87
C GLU A 46 -22.18 7.34 10.95
N ILE A 47 -21.91 6.98 9.69
CA ILE A 47 -21.33 7.86 8.70
C ILE A 47 -22.44 8.42 7.82
N HIS A 48 -22.69 9.72 7.94
CA HIS A 48 -23.78 10.42 7.27
C HIS A 48 -23.39 11.05 5.93
N ARG A 49 -22.09 11.10 5.62
CA ARG A 49 -21.54 11.73 4.41
C ARG A 49 -21.07 10.67 3.44
N PRO A 50 -21.18 10.89 2.11
CA PRO A 50 -20.60 9.96 1.16
C PRO A 50 -19.08 9.93 1.31
N TYR A 51 -18.49 8.75 1.11
CA TYR A 51 -17.05 8.54 1.20
C TYR A 51 -16.61 7.49 0.18
N SER A 52 -15.36 7.62 -0.28
CA SER A 52 -14.71 6.72 -1.24
C SER A 52 -13.54 5.95 -0.64
N MET A 53 -13.11 6.33 0.57
CA MET A 53 -11.97 5.75 1.27
C MET A 53 -12.29 5.44 2.74
N VAL A 54 -11.71 4.37 3.26
CA VAL A 54 -11.78 4.02 4.68
C VAL A 54 -10.41 3.76 5.26
N PHE A 55 -10.27 4.09 6.54
CA PHE A 55 -9.05 3.91 7.30
C PHE A 55 -9.23 2.75 8.28
N GLN A 56 -8.23 1.86 8.33
CA GLN A 56 -8.19 0.75 9.29
C GLN A 56 -6.81 0.63 9.92
N TYR A 57 -6.80 0.32 11.23
CA TYR A 57 -5.60 -0.08 11.94
C TYR A 57 -5.41 -1.59 11.83
N VAL A 58 -4.19 -2.01 11.55
CA VAL A 58 -3.81 -3.43 11.50
C VAL A 58 -2.48 -3.62 12.24
N SER A 59 -2.39 -4.66 13.05
CA SER A 59 -1.20 -4.92 13.86
C SER A 59 -0.13 -5.64 13.03
N TRP A 60 1.14 -5.21 13.17
CA TRP A 60 2.30 -5.94 12.67
C TRP A 60 2.47 -7.28 13.39
N LYS A 61 2.28 -7.31 14.71
CA LYS A 61 2.42 -8.53 15.53
C LYS A 61 1.48 -9.65 15.08
N GLU A 62 0.33 -9.31 14.50
CA GLU A 62 -0.60 -10.29 13.95
C GLU A 62 -0.19 -10.78 12.57
N LEU A 63 0.47 -9.92 11.78
CA LEU A 63 1.05 -10.29 10.50
C LEU A 63 2.28 -11.19 10.71
N GLU A 64 3.17 -10.84 11.65
CA GLU A 64 4.38 -11.57 11.96
C GLU A 64 4.40 -11.93 13.46
N PRO A 65 3.66 -12.97 13.88
CA PRO A 65 3.63 -13.39 15.28
C PRO A 65 4.95 -14.02 15.75
N ILE A 66 5.73 -14.56 14.83
CA ILE A 66 7.07 -15.12 15.06
C ILE A 66 7.95 -14.53 13.96
N GLU A 67 9.14 -14.04 14.32
CA GLU A 67 10.09 -13.46 13.37
C GLU A 67 10.33 -14.40 12.17
N GLY A 68 10.17 -13.87 10.96
CA GLY A 68 10.28 -14.60 9.71
C GLY A 68 9.08 -15.49 9.35
N LYS A 69 8.03 -15.56 10.17
CA LYS A 69 6.80 -16.32 9.91
C LYS A 69 5.60 -15.40 9.75
N TYR A 70 5.23 -15.16 8.50
CA TYR A 70 4.13 -14.27 8.13
C TYR A 70 2.79 -15.00 7.98
N ALA A 71 1.73 -14.44 8.58
CA ALA A 71 0.38 -14.95 8.59
C ALA A 71 -0.56 -14.12 7.69
N PHE A 72 -0.16 -13.85 6.44
CA PHE A 72 -0.91 -13.02 5.49
C PHE A 72 -2.37 -13.43 5.33
N GLU A 73 -2.66 -14.73 5.16
CA GLU A 73 -4.03 -15.20 4.93
C GLU A 73 -4.98 -14.85 6.09
N ALA A 74 -4.51 -14.98 7.33
CA ALA A 74 -5.30 -14.61 8.51
C ALA A 74 -5.38 -13.09 8.68
N TRP A 75 -4.31 -12.37 8.31
CA TRP A 75 -4.22 -10.93 8.42
C TRP A 75 -5.13 -10.21 7.41
N GLU A 76 -5.18 -10.66 6.16
CA GLU A 76 -5.99 -10.09 5.08
C GLU A 76 -7.50 -10.21 5.36
N LYS A 77 -7.92 -11.28 6.03
CA LYS A 77 -9.33 -11.47 6.44
C LYS A 77 -9.84 -10.33 7.33
N LYS A 78 -8.96 -9.63 8.04
CA LYS A 78 -9.32 -8.48 8.88
C LYS A 78 -9.60 -7.21 8.10
N TRP A 79 -9.16 -7.14 6.85
CA TRP A 79 -9.40 -5.97 6.00
C TRP A 79 -10.86 -5.91 5.52
N VAL A 80 -11.54 -7.06 5.52
CA VAL A 80 -12.92 -7.20 5.09
C VAL A 80 -13.82 -6.56 6.14
N HIS A 81 -14.30 -5.35 5.82
CA HIS A 81 -15.25 -4.61 6.64
C HIS A 81 -16.46 -4.22 5.79
N PRO A 82 -17.71 -4.35 6.27
CA PRO A 82 -18.90 -4.00 5.49
C PRO A 82 -18.85 -2.56 4.93
N ARG A 83 -18.31 -1.63 5.73
CA ARG A 83 -18.13 -0.22 5.34
C ARG A 83 -17.00 0.05 4.34
N ALA A 84 -16.14 -0.94 4.09
CA ALA A 84 -15.02 -0.88 3.14
C ALA A 84 -15.41 -1.41 1.74
N MET A 85 -16.55 -2.07 1.60
CA MET A 85 -16.98 -2.70 0.35
C MET A 85 -17.13 -1.66 -0.77
N GLY A 86 -16.42 -1.89 -1.89
CA GLY A 86 -16.42 -0.97 -3.05
C GLY A 86 -15.70 0.36 -2.80
N LYS A 87 -14.86 0.45 -1.76
CA LYS A 87 -14.09 1.64 -1.36
C LYS A 87 -12.59 1.33 -1.36
N HIS A 88 -11.76 2.35 -1.43
CA HIS A 88 -10.32 2.19 -1.20
C HIS A 88 -10.04 2.06 0.29
N VAL A 89 -9.16 1.13 0.67
CA VAL A 89 -8.78 0.90 2.07
C VAL A 89 -7.36 1.42 2.29
N VAL A 90 -7.21 2.31 3.26
CA VAL A 90 -5.92 2.75 3.78
C VAL A 90 -5.63 1.98 5.06
N LEU A 91 -4.57 1.20 5.05
CA LEU A 91 -4.11 0.43 6.19
C LEU A 91 -2.97 1.18 6.88
N ARG A 92 -3.13 1.47 8.17
CA ARG A 92 -2.01 1.87 9.02
C ARG A 92 -1.55 0.65 9.80
N VAL A 93 -0.40 0.12 9.38
CA VAL A 93 0.27 -0.95 10.10
C VAL A 93 1.01 -0.37 11.28
N TYR A 94 0.68 -0.81 12.49
CA TYR A 94 1.36 -0.38 13.71
C TYR A 94 2.17 -1.55 14.31
N VAL A 95 3.38 -1.24 14.74
CA VAL A 95 4.28 -2.22 15.40
C VAL A 95 3.95 -2.31 16.87
N ASP A 96 3.90 -1.16 17.54
CA ASP A 96 3.42 -0.99 18.92
C ASP A 96 2.47 0.20 18.99
N TYR A 97 1.51 0.13 19.92
CA TYR A 97 0.66 1.25 20.28
C TYR A 97 1.21 1.83 21.59
N PRO A 98 1.59 3.11 21.65
CA PRO A 98 2.13 3.73 22.86
C PRO A 98 1.11 3.81 23.99
#